data_AF-A0A2U3NXZ2-F1
#
_entry.id   AF-A0A2U3NXZ2-F1
#
_cell.length_a   1.000
_cell.length_b   1.000
_cell.length_c   1.000
_cell.angle_alpha   90.00
_cell.angle_beta   90.00
_cell.angle_gamma   90.00
#
_symmetry.space_group_name_H-M   'P 1'
#
loop_
_entity.id
_entity.type
_entity.pdbx_description
1 polymer ?
#
loop_
_entity_poly.entity_id
_entity_poly.type
_entity_poly.pdbx_seq_one_letter_code
_entity_poly.pdbx_strand_id
1 'polypeptide(L)'
;VFTNMVATTIDLQVPLIDQFTPTPAEQIPDLPIDPTGLWARTLPAEDTPSVDEGVYDSRAILHFKSNGARSKKMYDSAGLQYVSISKDTVYQTRDAAAASRLIQDLVADAGANGIAAAGVRGLAAAKCFKPNDVASQTFYCIAQADKYVVEATDDDPAVREKVAAQYLMLTAK
;
A
#
# COMPACT_ATOMS: atom_id res chain seq x y z
N VAL A 1 12.64 -9.29 31.15
CA VAL A 1 11.65 -9.23 30.04
C VAL A 1 12.26 -8.64 28.77
N PHE A 2 12.83 -7.43 28.79
CA PHE A 2 13.48 -6.80 27.62
C PHE A 2 14.59 -7.65 26.98
N THR A 3 15.49 -8.25 27.77
CA THR A 3 16.56 -9.11 27.25
C THR A 3 16.03 -10.32 26.49
N ASN A 4 14.92 -10.91 26.94
CA ASN A 4 14.30 -12.06 26.28
C ASN A 4 13.65 -11.66 24.94
N MET A 5 13.00 -10.49 24.90
CA MET A 5 12.45 -9.94 23.66
C MET A 5 13.55 -9.65 22.63
N VAL A 6 14.64 -9.00 23.05
CA VAL A 6 15.78 -8.71 22.16
C VAL A 6 16.41 -10.01 21.63
N ALA A 7 16.67 -10.97 22.52
CA ALA A 7 17.22 -12.27 22.11
C ALA A 7 16.30 -12.98 21.12
N THR A 8 15.00 -13.07 21.42
CA THR A 8 14.01 -13.69 20.52
C THR A 8 13.96 -12.99 19.16
N THR A 9 13.99 -11.66 19.12
CA THR A 9 14.02 -10.92 17.86
C THR A 9 15.27 -11.24 17.04
N ILE A 10 16.45 -11.30 17.66
CA ILE A 10 17.70 -11.66 16.98
C ILE A 10 17.64 -13.10 16.47
N ASP A 11 17.18 -14.05 17.29
CA ASP A 11 17.03 -15.46 16.93
C ASP A 11 16.12 -15.65 15.70
N LEU A 12 15.11 -14.80 15.54
CA LEU A 12 14.22 -14.80 14.39
C LEU A 12 14.78 -14.04 13.17
N GLN A 13 15.55 -12.97 13.39
CA GLN A 13 16.08 -12.13 12.30
C GLN A 13 17.30 -12.75 11.62
N VAL A 14 18.21 -13.38 12.37
CA VAL A 14 19.46 -13.94 11.82
C VAL A 14 19.18 -14.93 10.67
N PRO A 15 18.29 -15.94 10.81
CA PRO A 15 18.00 -16.86 9.71
C PRO A 15 17.31 -16.21 8.50
N LEU A 16 16.69 -15.04 8.67
CA LEU A 16 16.08 -14.28 7.59
C LEU A 16 17.11 -13.44 6.82
N ILE A 17 18.16 -12.97 7.50
CA ILE A 17 19.30 -12.30 6.88
C ILE A 17 20.07 -13.29 6.01
N ASP A 18 20.24 -14.53 6.47
CA ASP A 18 20.93 -15.58 5.71
C ASP A 18 20.25 -15.94 4.37
N GLN A 19 18.97 -15.57 4.20
CA GLN A 19 18.22 -15.76 2.95
C GLN A 19 18.38 -14.60 1.97
N PHE A 20 19.00 -13.48 2.39
CA PHE A 20 19.24 -12.35 1.51
C PHE A 20 20.29 -12.72 0.45
N THR A 21 19.93 -12.57 -0.82
CA THR A 21 20.86 -12.72 -1.93
C THR A 21 21.34 -11.33 -2.36
N PRO A 22 22.56 -10.90 -2.00
CA PRO A 22 23.06 -9.59 -2.37
C PRO A 22 23.25 -9.50 -3.89
N THR A 23 22.88 -8.38 -4.47
CA THR A 23 23.24 -8.05 -5.85
C THR A 23 24.76 -7.81 -5.92
N PRO A 24 25.50 -8.49 -6.83
CA PRO A 24 26.91 -8.20 -7.06
C PRO A 24 27.11 -6.73 -7.43
N ALA A 25 28.18 -6.10 -6.93
CA ALA A 25 28.39 -4.65 -7.05
C ALA A 25 28.42 -4.17 -8.50
N GLU A 26 29.00 -4.97 -9.39
CA GLU A 26 29.08 -4.75 -10.82
C GLU A 26 27.73 -4.86 -11.55
N GLN A 27 26.73 -5.50 -10.94
CA GLN A 27 25.37 -5.63 -11.49
C GLN A 27 24.41 -4.55 -10.97
N ILE A 28 24.81 -3.78 -9.94
CA ILE A 28 23.99 -2.69 -9.40
C ILE A 28 23.56 -1.68 -10.50
N PRO A 29 24.43 -1.25 -11.43
CA PRO A 29 24.04 -0.30 -12.48
C PRO A 29 22.97 -0.84 -13.45
N ASP A 30 22.85 -2.16 -13.56
CA ASP A 30 21.93 -2.84 -14.49
C ASP A 30 20.59 -3.22 -13.83
N LEU A 31 20.39 -2.88 -12.55
CA LEU A 31 19.15 -3.20 -11.85
C LEU A 31 17.96 -2.44 -12.47
N PRO A 32 16.85 -3.13 -12.78
CA PRO A 32 15.65 -2.45 -13.22
C PRO A 32 15.10 -1.58 -12.09
N ILE A 33 14.70 -0.36 -12.42
CA ILE A 33 14.03 0.56 -11.47
C ILE A 33 12.70 -0.04 -10.98
N ASP A 34 11.97 -0.69 -11.87
CA ASP A 34 10.70 -1.36 -11.56
C ASP A 34 10.71 -2.83 -12.05
N PRO A 35 11.30 -3.75 -11.27
CA PRO A 35 11.31 -5.18 -11.63
C PRO A 35 9.92 -5.82 -11.71
N THR A 36 8.90 -5.17 -11.13
CA THR A 36 7.54 -5.72 -11.02
C THR A 36 6.60 -5.23 -12.12
N GLY A 37 6.95 -4.11 -12.77
CA GLY A 37 6.06 -3.36 -13.66
C GLY A 37 4.89 -2.68 -12.95
N LEU A 38 4.83 -2.69 -11.62
CA LEU A 38 3.76 -2.06 -10.84
C LEU A 38 3.96 -0.55 -10.72
N TRP A 39 5.21 -0.10 -10.50
CA TRP A 39 5.50 1.32 -10.35
C TRP A 39 5.17 2.11 -11.61
N ALA A 40 5.44 1.54 -12.79
CA ALA A 40 5.06 2.14 -14.07
C ALA A 40 3.54 2.33 -14.24
N ARG A 41 2.72 1.69 -13.38
CA ARG A 41 1.26 1.78 -13.38
C ARG A 41 0.72 2.68 -12.27
N THR A 42 1.58 3.28 -11.45
CA THR A 42 1.16 4.16 -10.36
C THR A 42 1.29 5.63 -10.72
N LEU A 43 0.50 6.48 -10.07
CA LEU A 43 0.60 7.93 -10.22
C LEU A 43 2.02 8.34 -9.82
N PRO A 44 2.73 9.08 -10.69
CA PRO A 44 4.09 9.51 -10.40
C PRO A 44 4.08 10.41 -9.17
N ALA A 45 5.13 10.29 -8.37
CA ALA A 45 5.38 11.12 -7.22
C ALA A 45 5.51 12.61 -7.58
N GLU A 46 5.46 13.45 -6.55
CA GLU A 46 5.74 14.88 -6.68
C GLU A 46 7.21 15.11 -7.07
N ASP A 47 7.54 16.33 -7.52
CA ASP A 47 8.85 16.70 -8.06
C ASP A 47 10.04 16.40 -7.12
N THR A 48 9.77 16.26 -5.82
CA THR A 48 10.73 15.78 -4.81
C THR A 48 10.29 14.43 -4.26
N PRO A 49 10.80 13.32 -4.81
CA PRO A 49 10.43 11.99 -4.35
C PRO A 49 10.95 11.70 -2.94
N SER A 50 10.15 11.00 -2.13
CA SER A 50 10.57 10.47 -0.83
C SER A 50 11.49 9.27 -0.99
N VAL A 51 12.32 9.00 0.03
CA VAL A 51 13.11 7.75 0.13
C VAL A 51 12.24 6.50 0.32
N ASP A 52 10.96 6.71 0.67
CA ASP A 52 9.96 5.64 0.87
C ASP A 52 9.23 5.25 -0.43
N GLU A 53 9.54 5.91 -1.55
CA GLU A 53 8.92 5.61 -2.82
C GLU A 53 9.54 4.36 -3.45
N GLY A 54 8.67 3.50 -3.96
CA GLY A 54 9.10 2.27 -4.63
C GLY A 54 8.08 1.17 -4.56
N VAL A 55 8.53 -0.04 -4.84
CA VAL A 55 7.72 -1.25 -4.79
C VAL A 55 8.26 -2.19 -3.72
N TYR A 56 7.39 -2.56 -2.79
CA TYR A 56 7.70 -3.42 -1.66
C TYR A 56 6.92 -4.72 -1.77
N ASP A 57 7.55 -5.84 -1.45
CA ASP A 57 6.82 -7.10 -1.27
C ASP A 57 5.96 -7.08 0.01
N SER A 58 5.16 -8.12 0.20
CA SER A 58 4.26 -8.26 1.37
C SER A 58 4.96 -8.20 2.74
N ARG A 59 6.24 -8.57 2.83
CA ARG A 59 7.02 -8.50 4.07
C ARG A 59 7.62 -7.10 4.25
N ALA A 60 8.21 -6.55 3.19
CA ALA A 60 8.88 -5.27 3.21
C ALA A 60 7.90 -4.12 3.52
N ILE A 61 6.67 -4.17 2.98
CA ILE A 61 5.66 -3.12 3.23
C ILE A 61 5.25 -3.03 4.71
N LEU A 62 5.48 -4.08 5.51
CA LEU A 62 5.17 -4.08 6.94
C LEU A 62 5.98 -3.06 7.74
N HIS A 63 7.13 -2.61 7.23
CA HIS A 63 7.93 -1.55 7.84
C HIS A 63 7.18 -0.21 7.93
N PHE A 64 6.20 0.01 7.06
CA PHE A 64 5.40 1.24 7.00
C PHE A 64 4.08 1.15 7.75
N LYS A 65 3.80 0.03 8.44
CA LYS A 65 2.51 -0.20 9.09
C LYS A 65 2.64 -0.04 10.60
N SER A 66 1.77 0.78 11.18
CA SER A 66 1.71 1.04 12.63
C SER A 66 1.45 -0.23 13.45
N ASN A 67 0.70 -1.18 12.89
CA ASN A 67 0.49 -2.50 13.48
C ASN A 67 0.89 -3.60 12.47
N GLY A 68 2.16 -3.98 12.52
CA GLY A 68 2.72 -5.00 11.62
C GLY A 68 2.05 -6.37 11.74
N ALA A 69 1.70 -6.83 12.95
CA ALA A 69 1.08 -8.14 13.16
C ALA A 69 -0.32 -8.23 12.54
N ARG A 70 -1.14 -7.20 12.75
CA ARG A 70 -2.48 -7.10 12.12
C ARG A 70 -2.36 -7.00 10.60
N SER A 71 -1.48 -6.13 10.11
CA SER A 71 -1.29 -5.90 8.67
C SER A 71 -0.78 -7.16 7.98
N LYS A 72 0.15 -7.89 8.60
CA LYS A 72 0.65 -9.16 8.09
C LYS A 72 -0.48 -10.17 7.89
N LYS A 73 -1.34 -10.37 8.89
CA LYS A 73 -2.47 -11.30 8.79
C LYS A 73 -3.40 -10.94 7.63
N MET A 74 -3.70 -9.65 7.48
CA MET A 74 -4.51 -9.12 6.39
C MET A 74 -3.86 -9.40 5.03
N TYR A 75 -2.58 -9.05 4.86
CA TYR A 75 -1.82 -9.23 3.62
C TYR A 75 -1.64 -10.70 3.23
N ASP A 76 -1.35 -11.58 4.19
CA ASP A 76 -1.26 -13.03 3.97
C ASP A 76 -2.61 -13.58 3.45
N SER A 77 -3.73 -13.18 4.07
CA SER A 77 -5.07 -13.66 3.69
C SER A 77 -5.53 -13.14 2.32
N ALA A 78 -5.02 -11.98 1.93
CA ALA A 78 -5.25 -11.37 0.63
C ALA A 78 -4.27 -11.87 -0.44
N GLY A 79 -3.26 -12.68 -0.11
CA GLY A 79 -2.24 -13.09 -1.07
C GLY A 79 -1.59 -11.87 -1.75
N LEU A 80 -1.27 -10.84 -0.95
CA LEU A 80 -0.62 -9.62 -1.41
C LEU A 80 0.74 -9.96 -2.04
N GLN A 81 0.99 -9.45 -3.24
CA GLN A 81 2.25 -9.65 -3.94
C GLN A 81 3.19 -8.48 -3.73
N TYR A 82 2.71 -7.29 -4.10
CA TYR A 82 3.50 -6.06 -4.11
C TYR A 82 2.64 -4.87 -3.68
N VAL A 83 3.30 -3.85 -3.15
CA VAL A 83 2.71 -2.54 -2.85
C VAL A 83 3.62 -1.48 -3.43
N SER A 84 3.08 -0.63 -4.30
CA SER A 84 3.76 0.58 -4.73
C SER A 84 3.37 1.72 -3.79
N ILE A 85 4.37 2.42 -3.27
CA ILE A 85 4.23 3.71 -2.60
C ILE A 85 4.76 4.77 -3.58
N SER A 86 3.90 5.72 -3.94
CA SER A 86 4.25 6.89 -4.72
C SER A 86 3.31 8.04 -4.33
N LYS A 87 2.71 8.77 -5.29
CA LYS A 87 1.71 9.82 -4.99
C LYS A 87 0.45 9.28 -4.30
N ASP A 88 0.17 7.99 -4.49
CA ASP A 88 -0.78 7.19 -3.75
C ASP A 88 -0.17 5.81 -3.43
N THR A 89 -0.96 4.92 -2.82
CA THR A 89 -0.54 3.55 -2.52
C THR A 89 -1.38 2.56 -3.32
N VAL A 90 -0.70 1.70 -4.09
CA VAL A 90 -1.34 0.65 -4.89
C VAL A 90 -0.89 -0.72 -4.41
N TYR A 91 -1.85 -1.51 -3.94
CA TYR A 91 -1.69 -2.91 -3.58
C TYR A 91 -1.98 -3.79 -4.79
N GLN A 92 -1.04 -4.63 -5.19
CA GLN A 92 -1.25 -5.72 -6.14
C GLN A 92 -1.45 -7.04 -5.39
N THR A 93 -2.62 -7.65 -5.56
CA THR A 93 -2.91 -8.99 -5.08
C THR A 93 -2.82 -10.03 -6.20
N ARG A 94 -2.85 -11.31 -5.84
CA ARG A 94 -2.82 -12.41 -6.82
C ARG A 94 -3.96 -12.35 -7.85
N ASP A 95 -5.16 -11.97 -7.43
CA ASP A 95 -6.38 -12.02 -8.23
C ASP A 95 -7.46 -11.03 -7.72
N ALA A 96 -8.49 -10.77 -8.51
CA ALA A 96 -9.56 -9.83 -8.15
C ALA A 96 -10.32 -10.23 -6.86
N ALA A 97 -10.48 -11.53 -6.60
CA ALA A 97 -11.17 -11.99 -5.39
C ALA A 97 -10.33 -11.71 -4.13
N ALA A 98 -9.01 -11.83 -4.24
CA ALA A 98 -8.06 -11.42 -3.22
C ALA A 98 -8.09 -9.92 -2.96
N ALA A 99 -8.11 -9.09 -4.01
CA ALA A 99 -8.29 -7.64 -3.88
C ALA A 99 -9.60 -7.28 -3.18
N SER A 100 -10.69 -8.00 -3.48
CA SER A 100 -11.98 -7.79 -2.81
C SER A 100 -11.96 -8.09 -1.31
N ARG A 101 -11.17 -9.08 -0.86
CA ARG A 101 -10.96 -9.33 0.59
C ARG A 101 -10.14 -8.22 1.23
N LEU A 102 -9.05 -7.81 0.57
CA LEU A 102 -8.17 -6.76 1.07
C LEU A 102 -8.92 -5.43 1.26
N ILE A 103 -9.70 -5.01 0.25
CA ILE A 103 -10.45 -3.75 0.35
C ILE A 103 -11.53 -3.81 1.43
N GLN A 104 -12.14 -4.97 1.69
CA GLN A 104 -13.11 -5.13 2.79
C GLN A 104 -12.45 -4.87 4.15
N ASP A 105 -11.26 -5.43 4.38
CA ASP A 105 -10.52 -5.23 5.63
C ASP A 105 -10.05 -3.78 5.78
N LEU A 106 -9.56 -3.15 4.71
CA LEU A 106 -9.15 -1.74 4.72
C LEU A 106 -10.33 -0.78 4.93
N VAL A 107 -11.47 -1.02 4.28
CA VAL A 107 -12.71 -0.24 4.48
C VAL A 107 -13.23 -0.38 5.91
N ALA A 108 -13.17 -1.58 6.49
CA ALA A 108 -13.55 -1.80 7.89
C ALA A 108 -12.62 -1.05 8.85
N ASP A 109 -11.31 -1.06 8.59
CA ASP A 109 -10.32 -0.31 9.38
C ASP A 109 -10.56 1.21 9.30
N ALA A 110 -10.75 1.72 8.08
CA ALA A 110 -11.00 3.14 7.86
C ALA A 110 -12.31 3.60 8.51
N GLY A 111 -13.35 2.78 8.47
CA GLY A 111 -14.63 3.05 9.15
C GLY A 111 -14.53 3.03 10.68
N ALA A 112 -13.60 2.26 11.25
CA ALA A 112 -13.35 2.28 12.69
C ALA A 112 -12.60 3.55 13.15
N ASN A 113 -11.87 4.20 12.24
CA ASN A 113 -10.97 5.32 12.54
C ASN A 113 -11.41 6.66 11.91
N GLY A 114 -12.49 6.69 11.13
CA GLY A 114 -12.98 7.87 10.43
C GLY A 114 -14.49 7.86 10.19
N ILE A 115 -15.00 8.92 9.58
CA ILE A 115 -16.42 9.10 9.27
C ILE A 115 -16.63 8.89 7.77
N ALA A 116 -17.58 8.03 7.40
CA ALA A 116 -17.93 7.84 5.99
C ALA A 116 -18.30 9.18 5.31
N ALA A 117 -17.76 9.38 4.11
CA ALA A 117 -18.01 10.55 3.27
C ALA A 117 -18.64 10.14 1.93
N ALA A 118 -19.05 11.11 1.11
CA ALA A 118 -19.44 10.85 -0.27
C ALA A 118 -18.32 10.10 -1.00
N GLY A 119 -18.65 9.23 -1.96
CA GLY A 119 -17.68 8.48 -2.75
C GLY A 119 -17.11 9.28 -3.94
N VAL A 120 -16.30 8.63 -4.78
CA VAL A 120 -15.72 9.27 -5.98
C VAL A 120 -16.73 9.28 -7.13
N ARG A 121 -16.96 10.46 -7.73
CA ARG A 121 -17.91 10.61 -8.85
C ARG A 121 -17.46 9.77 -10.04
N GLY A 122 -18.36 8.95 -10.59
CA GLY A 122 -18.04 8.05 -11.70
C GLY A 122 -17.39 6.73 -11.28
N LEU A 123 -17.09 6.54 -9.99
CA LEU A 123 -16.49 5.33 -9.44
C LEU A 123 -17.24 4.90 -8.16
N ALA A 124 -18.44 4.33 -8.34
CA ALA A 124 -19.35 4.00 -7.24
C ALA A 124 -18.81 2.98 -6.23
N ALA A 125 -17.84 2.16 -6.65
CA ALA A 125 -17.17 1.20 -5.78
C ALA A 125 -16.18 1.86 -4.80
N ALA A 126 -15.74 3.10 -5.06
CA ALA A 126 -14.83 3.81 -4.17
C ALA A 126 -15.52 4.17 -2.85
N LYS A 127 -14.78 4.00 -1.75
CA LYS A 127 -15.20 4.41 -0.41
C LYS A 127 -14.28 5.51 0.07
N CYS A 128 -14.85 6.55 0.66
CA CYS A 128 -14.09 7.66 1.21
C CYS A 128 -14.52 7.94 2.64
N PHE A 129 -13.57 8.43 3.42
CA PHE A 129 -13.68 8.71 4.83
C PHE A 129 -13.06 10.08 5.09
N LYS A 130 -13.69 10.85 5.98
CA LYS A 130 -13.13 12.08 6.54
C LYS A 130 -12.58 11.80 7.94
N PRO A 131 -11.61 12.57 8.42
CA PRO A 131 -11.03 12.35 9.73
C PRO A 131 -12.08 12.54 10.83
N ASN A 132 -11.93 11.76 11.91
CA ASN A 132 -12.73 11.94 13.14
C ASN A 132 -12.29 13.22 13.89
N ASP A 133 -11.02 13.59 13.77
CA ASP A 133 -10.48 14.83 14.31
C ASP A 133 -10.79 16.00 13.37
N VAL A 134 -11.56 16.97 13.87
CA VAL A 134 -11.97 18.17 13.15
C VAL A 134 -10.82 19.11 12.80
N ALA A 135 -9.65 18.95 13.43
CA ALA A 135 -8.45 19.71 13.08
C ALA A 135 -7.74 19.18 11.82
N SER A 136 -8.00 17.93 11.43
CA SER A 136 -7.45 17.35 10.21
C SER A 136 -8.40 17.59 9.02
N GLN A 137 -7.82 17.94 7.87
CA GLN A 137 -8.55 18.05 6.59
C GLN A 137 -8.23 16.88 5.65
N THR A 138 -7.41 15.92 6.10
CA THR A 138 -6.93 14.82 5.27
C THR A 138 -8.00 13.74 5.14
N PHE A 139 -8.67 13.73 4.00
CA PHE A 139 -9.55 12.66 3.59
C PHE A 139 -8.76 11.43 3.19
N TYR A 140 -9.43 10.28 3.24
CA TYR A 140 -8.89 9.01 2.80
C TYR A 140 -9.90 8.34 1.87
N CYS A 141 -9.47 7.93 0.69
CA CYS A 141 -10.29 7.21 -0.28
C CYS A 141 -9.62 5.91 -0.72
N ILE A 142 -10.41 4.86 -0.92
CA ILE A 142 -9.98 3.56 -1.43
C ILE A 142 -10.87 3.15 -2.60
N ALA A 143 -10.29 2.48 -3.61
CA ALA A 143 -11.02 1.76 -4.63
C ALA A 143 -10.33 0.45 -5.03
N GLN A 144 -11.10 -0.52 -5.53
CA GLN A 144 -10.57 -1.74 -6.15
C GLN A 144 -10.59 -1.57 -7.68
N ALA A 145 -9.50 -1.98 -8.36
CA ALA A 145 -9.39 -2.08 -9.81
C ALA A 145 -8.86 -3.48 -10.18
N ASP A 146 -9.73 -4.41 -10.60
CA ASP A 146 -9.37 -5.82 -10.84
C ASP A 146 -8.61 -6.44 -9.65
N LYS A 147 -7.36 -6.89 -9.83
CA LYS A 147 -6.49 -7.43 -8.78
C LYS A 147 -5.78 -6.38 -7.93
N TYR A 148 -6.04 -5.10 -8.18
CA TYR A 148 -5.42 -3.98 -7.49
C TYR A 148 -6.38 -3.32 -6.49
N VAL A 149 -5.83 -2.78 -5.41
CA VAL A 149 -6.51 -1.84 -4.51
C VAL A 149 -5.67 -0.57 -4.45
N VAL A 150 -6.29 0.59 -4.70
CA VAL A 150 -5.67 1.90 -4.53
C VAL A 150 -6.20 2.53 -3.25
N GLU A 151 -5.32 3.12 -2.45
CA GLU A 151 -5.67 4.05 -1.40
C GLU A 151 -4.91 5.36 -1.55
N ALA A 152 -5.55 6.47 -1.23
CA ALA A 152 -4.92 7.79 -1.21
C ALA A 152 -5.39 8.60 -0.01
N THR A 153 -4.52 9.46 0.48
CA THR A 153 -4.82 10.50 1.46
C THR A 153 -4.51 11.87 0.87
N ASP A 154 -5.43 12.82 0.99
CA ASP A 154 -5.24 14.21 0.61
C ASP A 154 -6.41 15.06 1.11
N ASP A 155 -6.39 16.37 0.85
CA ASP A 155 -7.55 17.23 0.99
C ASP A 155 -8.60 16.93 -0.10
N ASP A 156 -9.84 17.36 0.13
CA ASP A 156 -10.91 17.31 -0.88
C ASP A 156 -10.84 18.57 -1.77
N PRO A 157 -10.91 18.48 -3.11
CA PRO A 157 -11.26 17.31 -3.93
C PRO A 157 -10.08 16.42 -4.38
N ALA A 158 -8.84 16.81 -4.08
CA ALA A 158 -7.62 16.19 -4.62
C ALA A 158 -7.54 14.67 -4.38
N VAL A 159 -7.92 14.20 -3.19
CA VAL A 159 -7.95 12.77 -2.85
C VAL A 159 -8.84 11.94 -3.78
N ARG A 160 -9.97 12.50 -4.21
CA ARG A 160 -10.93 11.85 -5.10
C ARG A 160 -10.39 11.78 -6.51
N GLU A 161 -9.74 12.86 -6.93
CA GLU A 161 -9.09 12.96 -8.24
C GLU A 161 -7.92 11.98 -8.34
N LYS A 162 -7.10 11.86 -7.30
CA LYS A 162 -6.02 10.85 -7.20
C LYS A 162 -6.57 9.44 -7.39
N VAL A 163 -7.54 9.02 -6.58
CA VAL A 163 -8.12 7.67 -6.68
C VAL A 163 -8.77 7.43 -8.05
N ALA A 164 -9.47 8.42 -8.62
CA ALA A 164 -10.05 8.29 -9.95
C ALA A 164 -8.97 8.13 -11.02
N ALA A 165 -7.92 8.94 -10.99
CA ALA A 165 -6.82 8.89 -11.96
C ALA A 165 -6.06 7.56 -11.88
N GLN A 166 -5.73 7.11 -10.67
CA GLN A 166 -5.07 5.83 -10.45
C GLN A 166 -5.93 4.64 -10.91
N TYR A 167 -7.23 4.68 -10.64
CA TYR A 167 -8.17 3.67 -11.14
C TYR A 167 -8.14 3.59 -12.67
N LEU A 168 -8.13 4.74 -13.35
CA LEU A 168 -8.04 4.80 -14.81
C LEU A 168 -6.70 4.24 -15.33
N MET A 169 -5.57 4.57 -14.69
CA MET A 169 -4.26 3.99 -15.06
C MET A 169 -4.23 2.46 -14.94
N LEU A 170 -4.88 1.90 -13.92
CA LEU A 170 -4.92 0.45 -13.68
C LEU A 170 -5.90 -0.30 -14.60
N THR A 171 -6.87 0.40 -15.18
CA THR A 171 -7.93 -0.20 -16.01
C THR A 171 -7.82 0.14 -17.50
N ALA A 172 -6.93 1.07 -17.86
CA ALA A 172 -6.57 1.35 -19.25
C ALA A 172 -5.99 0.08 -19.92
N LYS A 173 -6.39 -0.14 -21.18
CA LYS A 173 -5.94 -1.26 -22.02
C LYS A 173 -4.89 -0.80 -23.02
#